data_AF-A0A920LPQ5-F1
#
_entry.id   AF-A0A920LPQ5-F1
#
_cell.length_a   1.000
_cell.length_b   1.000
_cell.length_c   1.000
_cell.angle_alpha   90.00
_cell.angle_beta   90.00
_cell.angle_gamma   90.00
#
_symmetry.space_group_name_H-M   'P 1'
#
loop_
_entity.id
_entity.type
_entity.pdbx_description
1 polymer ?
#
loop_
_entity_poly.entity_id
_entity_poly.type
_entity_poly.pdbx_seq_one_letter_code
_entity_poly.pdbx_strand_id
1 'polypeptide(L)'
;MRKATVMIKNEDYAGALSFLEAEIAKNPDNADAWNLTGFASRKLGDYAASEVAYDKALAIDPKHKGALEYKGELYLTLGNLEGAENMFDRLNKVCFLSCKEKKQLAAAIRTYKKAN
;
A
#
# COMPACT_ATOMS: atom_id res chain seq x y z
N MET A 1 4.94 8.81 -12.31
CA MET A 1 4.60 8.71 -10.86
C MET A 1 4.43 10.06 -10.13
N ARG A 2 5.33 11.07 -10.26
CA ARG A 2 5.24 12.37 -9.53
C ARG A 2 3.85 13.02 -9.56
N LYS A 3 3.17 13.01 -10.72
CA LYS A 3 1.81 13.57 -10.86
C LYS A 3 0.79 12.87 -9.95
N ALA A 4 0.77 11.54 -9.93
CA ALA A 4 -0.07 10.76 -9.01
C ALA A 4 0.22 11.11 -7.54
N THR A 5 1.50 11.22 -7.16
CA THR A 5 1.88 11.58 -5.79
C THR A 5 1.41 12.98 -5.40
N VAL A 6 1.43 13.95 -6.32
CA VAL A 6 0.91 15.31 -6.08
C VAL A 6 -0.61 15.27 -5.90
N MET A 7 -1.34 14.53 -6.76
CA MET A 7 -2.79 14.35 -6.63
C MET A 7 -3.15 13.73 -5.28
N ILE A 8 -2.45 12.65 -4.90
CA ILE A 8 -2.60 11.99 -3.60
C ILE A 8 -2.35 12.96 -2.43
N LYS A 9 -1.31 13.80 -2.52
CA LYS A 9 -1.01 14.80 -1.47
C LYS A 9 -2.11 15.85 -1.35
N ASN A 10 -2.79 16.16 -2.44
CA ASN A 10 -3.92 17.09 -2.49
C ASN A 10 -5.27 16.39 -2.23
N GLU A 11 -5.26 15.11 -1.82
CA GLU A 11 -6.45 14.28 -1.58
C GLU A 11 -7.33 14.06 -2.82
N ASP A 12 -6.80 14.37 -4.01
CA ASP A 12 -7.42 14.06 -5.30
C ASP A 12 -7.16 12.59 -5.66
N TYR A 13 -7.79 11.68 -4.91
CA TYR A 13 -7.62 10.24 -5.09
C TYR A 13 -8.26 9.75 -6.39
N ALA A 14 -9.40 10.33 -6.78
CA ALA A 14 -10.07 9.99 -8.03
C ALA A 14 -9.24 10.40 -9.24
N GLY A 15 -8.69 11.63 -9.25
CA GLY A 15 -7.79 12.09 -10.31
C GLY A 15 -6.48 11.29 -10.33
N ALA A 16 -5.96 10.90 -9.16
CA ALA A 16 -4.82 9.99 -9.07
C ALA A 16 -5.12 8.64 -9.73
N LEU A 17 -6.28 8.02 -9.47
CA LEU A 17 -6.67 6.74 -10.07
C LEU A 17 -6.78 6.85 -11.60
N SER A 18 -7.46 7.87 -12.13
CA SER A 18 -7.56 8.07 -13.58
C SER A 18 -6.19 8.24 -14.25
N PHE A 19 -5.27 8.94 -13.58
CA PHE A 19 -3.90 9.08 -14.07
C PHE A 19 -3.13 7.75 -13.99
N LEU A 20 -3.27 7.00 -12.90
CA LEU A 20 -2.58 5.73 -12.68
C LEU A 20 -3.05 4.64 -13.65
N GLU A 21 -4.36 4.59 -13.97
CA GLU A 21 -4.92 3.68 -14.97
C GLU A 21 -4.24 3.88 -16.33
N ALA A 22 -4.10 5.13 -16.78
CA ALA A 22 -3.41 5.43 -18.04
C ALA A 22 -1.91 5.06 -18.01
N GLU A 23 -1.25 5.11 -16.86
CA GLU A 23 0.14 4.70 -16.72
C GLU A 23 0.30 3.18 -16.70
N ILE A 24 -0.61 2.47 -16.01
CA ILE A 24 -0.68 1.00 -15.99
C ILE A 24 -0.97 0.45 -17.38
N ALA A 25 -1.86 1.09 -18.15
CA ALA A 25 -2.14 0.68 -19.53
C ALA A 25 -0.90 0.73 -20.43
N LYS A 26 0.05 1.65 -20.17
CA LYS A 26 1.32 1.74 -20.90
C LYS A 26 2.39 0.79 -20.37
N ASN A 27 2.41 0.58 -19.05
CA ASN A 27 3.35 -0.31 -18.38
C ASN A 27 2.64 -1.09 -17.27
N PRO A 28 2.09 -2.27 -17.57
CA PRO A 28 1.36 -3.07 -16.61
C PRO A 28 2.25 -3.66 -15.51
N ASP A 29 3.57 -3.70 -15.70
CA ASP A 29 4.53 -4.23 -14.73
C ASP A 29 5.13 -3.13 -13.84
N ASN A 30 4.46 -1.98 -13.72
CA ASN A 30 4.89 -0.90 -12.84
C ASN A 30 4.35 -1.10 -11.41
N ALA A 31 5.14 -1.72 -10.54
CA ALA A 31 4.76 -1.97 -9.14
C ALA A 31 4.42 -0.69 -8.35
N ASP A 32 5.13 0.43 -8.59
CA ASP A 32 4.83 1.71 -7.93
C ASP A 32 3.44 2.23 -8.32
N ALA A 33 3.04 2.05 -9.59
CA ALA A 33 1.73 2.48 -10.06
C ALA A 33 0.60 1.65 -9.44
N TRP A 34 0.77 0.34 -9.35
CA TRP A 34 -0.16 -0.53 -8.63
C TRP A 34 -0.22 -0.22 -7.14
N ASN A 35 0.92 0.06 -6.50
CA ASN A 35 0.96 0.47 -5.10
C ASN A 35 0.19 1.78 -4.84
N LEU A 36 0.40 2.81 -5.67
CA LEU A 36 -0.34 4.07 -5.54
C LEU A 36 -1.82 3.93 -5.89
N THR A 37 -2.18 2.99 -6.78
CA THR A 37 -3.57 2.64 -7.08
C THR A 37 -4.23 2.08 -5.83
N GLY A 38 -3.57 1.11 -5.17
CA GLY A 38 -4.06 0.56 -3.92
C GLY A 38 -4.22 1.63 -2.84
N PHE A 39 -3.24 2.52 -2.70
CA PHE A 39 -3.32 3.64 -1.76
C PHE A 39 -4.53 4.55 -2.02
N ALA A 40 -4.73 4.98 -3.27
CA ALA A 40 -5.84 5.85 -3.62
C ALA A 40 -7.20 5.16 -3.44
N SER A 41 -7.33 3.89 -3.86
CA SER A 41 -8.56 3.09 -3.64
C SER A 41 -8.90 2.94 -2.17
N ARG A 42 -7.92 2.63 -1.31
CA ARG A 42 -8.13 2.54 0.15
C ARG A 42 -8.61 3.86 0.74
N LYS A 43 -8.08 4.99 0.27
CA LYS A 43 -8.50 6.33 0.73
C LYS A 43 -9.91 6.69 0.29
N LEU A 44 -10.40 6.12 -0.81
CA LEU A 44 -11.79 6.22 -1.25
C LEU A 44 -12.72 5.19 -0.61
N GLY A 45 -12.21 4.30 0.24
CA GLY A 45 -12.99 3.25 0.89
C GLY A 45 -13.21 1.99 0.05
N ASP A 46 -12.65 1.93 -1.17
CA ASP A 46 -12.69 0.73 -2.00
C ASP A 46 -11.56 -0.23 -1.60
N TYR A 47 -11.82 -0.96 -0.51
CA TYR A 47 -10.86 -1.90 0.06
C TYR A 47 -10.61 -3.12 -0.82
N ALA A 48 -11.61 -3.57 -1.58
CA ALA A 48 -11.48 -4.69 -2.50
C ALA A 48 -10.53 -4.34 -3.66
N ALA A 49 -10.75 -3.20 -4.31
CA ALA A 49 -9.83 -2.73 -5.35
C ALA A 49 -8.44 -2.43 -4.79
N SER A 50 -8.37 -1.91 -3.56
CA SER A 50 -7.11 -1.67 -2.88
C SER A 50 -6.29 -2.95 -2.70
N GLU A 51 -6.91 -4.04 -2.25
CA GLU A 51 -6.23 -5.30 -2.02
C GLU A 51 -5.67 -5.86 -3.33
N VAL A 52 -6.51 -5.90 -4.38
CA VAL A 52 -6.12 -6.36 -5.71
C VAL A 52 -4.91 -5.59 -6.24
N ALA A 53 -4.91 -4.26 -6.09
CA ALA A 53 -3.82 -3.42 -6.55
C ALA A 53 -2.52 -3.67 -5.76
N TYR A 54 -2.58 -3.83 -4.44
CA TYR A 54 -1.39 -4.21 -3.66
C TYR A 54 -0.88 -5.60 -4.01
N ASP A 55 -1.77 -6.55 -4.28
CA ASP A 55 -1.38 -7.89 -4.73
C ASP A 55 -0.68 -7.88 -6.09
N LYS A 56 -1.16 -7.06 -7.03
CA LYS A 56 -0.46 -6.85 -8.30
C LYS A 56 0.93 -6.24 -8.08
N ALA A 57 1.04 -5.21 -7.25
CA ALA A 57 2.33 -4.61 -6.92
C ALA A 57 3.32 -5.63 -6.32
N LEU A 58 2.85 -6.48 -5.40
CA LEU A 58 3.66 -7.49 -4.73
C LEU A 58 3.95 -8.74 -5.57
N ALA A 59 3.12 -9.01 -6.59
CA ALA A 59 3.42 -10.04 -7.59
C ALA A 59 4.55 -9.60 -8.52
N ILE A 60 4.59 -8.31 -8.89
CA ILE A 60 5.65 -7.72 -9.72
C ILE A 60 6.95 -7.56 -8.92
N ASP A 61 6.87 -6.95 -7.72
CA ASP A 61 7.99 -6.81 -6.81
C ASP A 61 7.62 -7.31 -5.40
N PRO A 62 7.98 -8.57 -5.06
CA PRO A 62 7.70 -9.16 -3.76
C PRO A 62 8.35 -8.44 -2.57
N LYS A 63 9.34 -7.57 -2.82
CA LYS A 63 10.08 -6.78 -1.82
C LYS A 63 9.65 -5.32 -1.81
N HIS A 64 8.60 -4.95 -2.53
CA HIS A 64 8.14 -3.57 -2.62
C HIS A 64 7.67 -3.05 -1.25
N LYS A 65 8.49 -2.21 -0.63
CA LYS A 65 8.29 -1.78 0.77
C LYS A 65 6.96 -1.04 0.99
N GLY A 66 6.62 -0.11 0.11
CA GLY A 66 5.37 0.66 0.21
C GLY A 66 4.12 -0.23 0.11
N ALA A 67 4.08 -1.15 -0.85
CA ALA A 67 2.98 -2.10 -0.99
C ALA A 67 2.85 -3.03 0.23
N LEU A 68 3.96 -3.53 0.80
CA LEU A 68 3.91 -4.32 2.03
C LEU A 68 3.36 -3.50 3.21
N GLU A 69 3.82 -2.26 3.38
CA GLU A 69 3.33 -1.36 4.44
C GLU A 69 1.83 -1.12 4.29
N TYR A 70 1.41 -0.66 3.12
CA TYR A 70 0.03 -0.23 2.93
C TYR A 70 -0.95 -1.41 2.85
N LYS A 71 -0.54 -2.58 2.37
CA LYS A 71 -1.35 -3.80 2.49
C LYS A 71 -1.51 -4.22 3.95
N GLY A 72 -0.46 -4.08 4.76
CA GLY A 72 -0.54 -4.28 6.20
C GLY A 72 -1.54 -3.33 6.87
N GLU A 73 -1.51 -2.03 6.52
CA GLU A 73 -2.50 -1.06 7.01
C GLU A 73 -3.93 -1.35 6.54
N LEU A 74 -4.09 -1.84 5.31
CA LEU A 74 -5.38 -2.30 4.79
C LEU A 74 -5.92 -3.45 5.64
N TYR A 75 -5.08 -4.43 5.97
CA TYR A 75 -5.49 -5.55 6.81
C TYR A 75 -5.93 -5.13 8.21
N LEU A 76 -5.25 -4.17 8.84
CA LEU A 76 -5.71 -3.60 10.12
C LEU A 76 -7.08 -2.91 9.97
N THR A 77 -7.30 -2.20 8.86
CA THR A 77 -8.59 -1.55 8.54
C THR A 77 -9.72 -2.58 8.43
N LEU A 78 -9.42 -3.76 7.89
CA LEU A 78 -10.35 -4.88 7.73
C LEU A 78 -10.45 -5.79 8.98
N GLY A 79 -9.77 -5.45 10.07
CA GLY A 79 -9.75 -6.25 11.29
C GLY A 79 -8.88 -7.52 11.20
N ASN A 80 -8.08 -7.67 10.16
CA ASN A 80 -7.17 -8.79 9.96
C ASN A 80 -5.79 -8.50 10.55
N LEU A 81 -5.65 -8.65 11.87
CA LEU A 81 -4.37 -8.46 12.56
C LEU A 81 -3.28 -9.43 12.06
N GLU A 82 -3.62 -10.69 11.85
CA GLU A 82 -2.66 -11.72 11.40
C GLU A 82 -2.08 -11.37 10.03
N GLY A 83 -2.91 -10.94 9.09
CA GLY A 83 -2.47 -10.49 7.76
C GLY A 83 -1.53 -9.29 7.85
N ALA A 84 -1.80 -8.34 8.74
CA ALA A 84 -0.92 -7.19 8.96
C ALA A 84 0.45 -7.59 9.53
N GLU A 85 0.48 -8.52 10.48
CA GLU A 85 1.72 -9.07 11.05
C GLU A 85 2.53 -9.84 10.00
N ASN A 86 1.86 -10.59 9.12
CA ASN A 86 2.53 -11.27 8.01
C ASN A 86 3.24 -10.27 7.07
N MET A 87 2.58 -9.16 6.73
CA MET A 87 3.21 -8.10 5.91
C MET A 87 4.38 -7.44 6.64
N PHE A 88 4.26 -7.24 7.96
CA PHE A 88 5.34 -6.72 8.79
C PHE A 88 6.56 -7.65 8.81
N ASP A 89 6.37 -8.95 8.91
CA ASP A 89 7.45 -9.93 8.86
C ASP A 89 8.15 -9.97 7.50
N ARG A 90 7.39 -9.83 6.42
CA ARG A 90 7.97 -9.64 5.08
C ARG A 90 8.80 -8.36 5.01
N LEU A 91 8.31 -7.24 5.53
CA LEU A 91 9.06 -5.97 5.61
C LEU A 91 10.34 -6.11 6.43
N ASN A 92 10.31 -6.84 7.54
CA ASN A 92 11.47 -7.10 8.39
C ASN A 92 12.60 -7.80 7.62
N LYS A 93 12.28 -8.74 6.73
CA LYS A 93 13.26 -9.44 5.88
C LYS A 93 13.84 -8.55 4.79
N VAL A 94 13.14 -7.50 4.38
CA VAL A 94 13.58 -6.55 3.35
C VAL A 94 14.37 -5.37 3.94
N CYS A 95 14.15 -5.05 5.22
CA CYS A 95 14.64 -3.82 5.85
C CYS A 95 15.70 -4.06 6.94
N PHE A 96 16.99 -3.75 6.64
CA PHE A 96 18.14 -4.02 7.52
C PHE A 96 18.59 -2.86 8.44
N LEU A 97 18.45 -1.58 8.04
CA LEU A 97 18.90 -0.42 8.82
C LEU A 97 17.76 0.55 9.16
N SER A 98 17.47 1.49 8.26
CA SER A 98 16.37 2.45 8.37
C SER A 98 15.32 2.15 7.31
N CYS A 99 14.09 1.90 7.77
CA CYS A 99 12.97 1.58 6.91
C CYS A 99 11.75 2.26 7.49
N LYS A 100 11.31 3.32 6.80
CA LYS A 100 10.22 4.17 7.26
C LYS A 100 8.93 3.36 7.30
N GLU A 101 8.73 2.55 6.27
CA GLU A 101 7.63 1.63 6.04
C GLU A 101 7.49 0.64 7.21
N LYS A 102 8.61 0.01 7.62
CA LYS A 102 8.65 -0.87 8.80
C LYS A 102 8.25 -0.13 10.08
N LYS A 103 8.73 1.09 10.30
CA LYS A 103 8.38 1.87 11.49
C LYS A 103 6.90 2.26 11.50
N GLN A 104 6.34 2.63 10.35
CA GLN A 104 4.95 3.01 10.17
C GLN A 104 4.02 1.83 10.45
N LEU A 105 4.25 0.68 9.79
CA LEU A 105 3.42 -0.50 9.99
C LEU A 105 3.53 -1.03 11.44
N ALA A 106 4.73 -1.03 12.02
CA ALA A 106 4.89 -1.40 13.44
C ALA A 106 4.08 -0.49 14.38
N ALA A 107 4.04 0.82 14.09
CA ALA A 107 3.24 1.75 14.88
C ALA A 107 1.74 1.50 14.69
N ALA A 108 1.30 1.27 13.45
CA ALA A 108 -0.10 0.96 13.15
C ALA A 108 -0.57 -0.31 13.87
N ILE A 109 0.21 -1.39 13.84
CA ILE A 109 -0.08 -2.65 14.55
C ILE A 109 -0.17 -2.41 16.06
N ARG A 110 0.79 -1.66 16.65
CA ARG A 110 0.76 -1.34 18.08
C ARG A 110 -0.47 -0.53 18.47
N THR A 111 -0.88 0.42 17.65
CA THR A 111 -2.08 1.22 17.90
C THR A 111 -3.33 0.37 17.81
N TYR A 112 -3.43 -0.49 16.79
CA TYR A 112 -4.56 -1.40 16.62
C TYR A 112 -4.74 -2.32 17.83
N LYS A 113 -3.66 -2.97 18.31
CA LYS A 113 -3.66 -3.85 19.49
C LYS A 113 -4.00 -3.16 20.82
N LYS A 114 -3.93 -1.83 20.87
CA LYS A 114 -4.33 -1.06 22.07
C LYS A 114 -5.80 -0.66 22.03
N ALA A 115 -6.38 -0.59 20.84
CA ALA A 115 -7.74 -0.13 20.62
C ALA A 115 -8.76 -1.28 20.55
N ASN A 116 -8.30 -2.52 20.40
CA ASN A 116 -9.08 -3.75 20.33
C ASN A 116 -8.46 -4.78 21.29
#